data_AF-A0AAV6BAJ4-F1
#
_entry.id   AF-A0AAV6BAJ4-F1
#
_cell.length_a   1.000
_cell.length_b   1.000
_cell.length_c   1.000
_cell.angle_alpha   90.00
_cell.angle_beta   90.00
_cell.angle_gamma   90.00
#
_symmetry.space_group_name_H-M   'P 1'
#
loop_
_entity.id
_entity.type
_entity.pdbx_description
1 polymer ?
#
loop_
_entity_poly.entity_id
_entity_poly.type
_entity_poly.pdbx_seq_one_letter_code
_entity_poly.pdbx_strand_id
1 'polypeptide(L)'
;MAGRTSQSRNDYRCSIEKNQNGKYCIRMRVQYPRHAWSLGVFFLASSFDRAMKKLEESLHFLQRNEEKLWFWGVDRAEDMGFSAEFLKDVGLQLDRRNEFPRKAAILSLEPERDAPASALGFVRRGLAESVDSGRVQLAGD
;
A
#
# COMPACT_ATOMS: atom_id res chain seq x y z
N MET A 1 3.91 23.80 -26.30
CA MET A 1 3.99 24.24 -24.88
C MET A 1 4.21 22.99 -24.04
N ALA A 2 5.44 22.76 -23.55
CA ALA A 2 5.70 21.70 -22.59
C ALA A 2 5.06 22.14 -21.27
N GLY A 3 3.92 21.53 -20.92
CA GLY A 3 3.29 21.75 -19.63
C GLY A 3 4.32 21.44 -18.55
N ARG A 4 4.51 22.36 -17.61
CA ARG A 4 5.22 22.07 -16.36
C ARG A 4 4.44 20.93 -15.71
N THR A 5 4.91 19.70 -15.86
CA THR A 5 4.54 18.60 -14.98
C THR A 5 4.98 19.05 -13.60
N SER A 6 4.04 19.61 -12.83
CA SER A 6 4.21 19.67 -11.39
C SER A 6 4.66 18.27 -10.95
N GLN A 7 5.74 18.18 -10.18
CA GLN A 7 6.19 16.93 -9.58
C GLN A 7 5.05 16.42 -8.68
N SER A 8 4.08 15.73 -9.26
CA SER A 8 3.01 15.06 -8.52
C SER A 8 3.64 13.84 -7.86
N ARG A 9 3.69 13.84 -6.53
CA ARG A 9 4.18 12.70 -5.76
C ARG A 9 3.03 11.73 -5.54
N ASN A 10 3.34 10.44 -5.58
CA ASN A 10 2.40 9.38 -5.23
C ASN A 10 2.39 9.24 -3.72
N ASP A 11 1.20 9.33 -3.12
CA ASP A 11 1.02 9.27 -1.67
C ASP A 11 0.52 7.89 -1.26
N TYR A 12 1.26 7.24 -0.37
CA TYR A 12 0.98 5.91 0.15
C TYR A 12 0.61 6.00 1.61
N ARG A 13 -0.50 5.37 1.97
CA ARG A 13 -0.88 5.09 3.35
C ARG A 13 -0.75 3.60 3.58
N CYS A 14 0.08 3.21 4.53
CA CYS A 14 0.34 1.82 4.89
C CYS A 14 -0.15 1.58 6.32
N SER A 15 -0.93 0.52 6.53
CA SER A 15 -1.39 0.12 7.87
C SER A 15 -1.10 -1.35 8.09
N ILE A 16 -0.99 -1.73 9.37
CA ILE A 16 -0.73 -3.10 9.77
C ILE A 16 -1.60 -3.44 10.97
N GLU A 17 -2.25 -4.60 10.91
CA GLU A 17 -3.06 -5.15 12.00
C GLU A 17 -2.83 -6.66 12.08
N LYS A 18 -2.94 -7.25 13.27
CA LYS A 18 -2.98 -8.72 13.38
C LYS A 18 -4.42 -9.18 13.21
N ASN A 19 -4.65 -10.15 12.33
CA ASN A 19 -5.94 -10.80 12.23
C ASN A 19 -6.10 -11.87 13.33
N GLN A 20 -7.32 -12.43 13.44
CA GLN A 20 -7.66 -13.47 14.42
C GLN A 20 -6.79 -14.73 14.31
N ASN A 21 -6.22 -15.00 13.13
CA ASN A 21 -5.32 -16.14 12.88
C ASN A 21 -3.84 -15.81 13.19
N GLY A 22 -3.57 -14.66 13.83
CA GLY A 22 -2.23 -14.20 14.18
C GLY A 22 -1.38 -13.72 13.01
N LYS A 23 -1.91 -13.69 11.78
CA LYS A 23 -1.20 -13.16 10.61
C LYS A 23 -1.27 -11.63 10.60
N TYR A 24 -0.20 -11.01 10.15
CA TYR A 24 -0.18 -9.58 9.86
C TYR A 24 -0.96 -9.33 8.57
N CYS A 25 -1.96 -8.47 8.65
CA CYS A 25 -2.71 -7.91 7.53
C CYS A 25 -2.15 -6.52 7.24
N ILE A 26 -1.55 -6.35 6.07
CA ILE A 26 -0.97 -5.09 5.63
C ILE A 26 -1.91 -4.54 4.59
N ARG A 27 -2.41 -3.32 4.81
CA ARG A 27 -3.26 -2.62 3.84
C ARG A 27 -2.54 -1.37 3.37
N MET A 28 -2.56 -1.16 2.06
CA MET A 28 -1.97 0.00 1.41
C MET A 28 -3.06 0.72 0.61
N ARG A 29 -3.08 2.04 0.71
CA ARG A 29 -3.86 2.89 -0.19
C ARG A 29 -2.91 3.88 -0.83
N VAL A 30 -2.83 3.84 -2.16
CA VAL A 30 -2.04 4.78 -2.95
C VAL A 30 -2.96 5.75 -3.67
N GLN A 31 -2.56 7.02 -3.66
CA GLN A 31 -3.16 8.07 -4.48
C GLN A 31 -2.15 8.45 -5.56
N TYR A 32 -2.59 8.36 -6.81
CA TYR A 32 -1.83 8.67 -8.02
C TYR A 32 -2.36 9.98 -8.62
N PRO A 33 -1.76 11.15 -8.31
CA PRO A 33 -2.32 12.42 -8.73
C PRO A 33 -2.23 12.64 -10.25
N ARG A 34 -1.26 12.01 -10.93
CA ARG A 34 -1.10 12.04 -12.39
C ARG A 34 -2.40 11.61 -13.10
N HIS A 35 -3.12 10.66 -12.52
CA HIS A 35 -4.32 10.06 -13.09
C HIS A 35 -5.61 10.34 -12.31
N ALA A 36 -5.54 11.18 -11.27
CA ALA A 36 -6.64 11.40 -10.32
C ALA A 36 -7.26 10.09 -9.79
N TRP A 37 -6.43 9.06 -9.60
CA TRP A 37 -6.86 7.69 -9.31
C TRP A 37 -6.32 7.22 -7.95
N SER A 38 -7.08 6.35 -7.28
CA SER A 38 -6.67 5.72 -6.02
C SER A 38 -6.82 4.22 -6.11
N LEU A 39 -5.84 3.51 -5.55
CA LEU A 39 -5.82 2.06 -5.51
C LEU A 39 -5.63 1.58 -4.06
N GLY A 40 -6.56 0.75 -3.60
CA GLY A 40 -6.44 0.01 -2.35
C GLY A 40 -5.95 -1.41 -2.62
N VAL A 41 -4.89 -1.84 -1.92
CA VAL A 41 -4.41 -3.22 -1.95
C VAL A 41 -4.10 -3.74 -0.55
N PHE A 42 -4.09 -5.06 -0.38
CA PHE A 42 -3.65 -5.68 0.86
C PHE A 42 -2.96 -7.02 0.61
N PHE A 43 -2.22 -7.48 1.61
CA PHE A 43 -1.65 -8.83 1.67
C PHE A 43 -1.55 -9.32 3.12
N LEU A 44 -1.35 -10.63 3.29
CA LEU A 44 -1.13 -11.27 4.59
C LEU A 44 0.31 -11.78 4.71
N ALA A 45 0.90 -11.65 5.89
CA ALA A 45 2.22 -12.18 6.22
C ALA A 45 2.22 -12.90 7.56
N SER A 46 3.00 -13.97 7.68
CA SER A 46 3.10 -14.77 8.92
C SER A 46 4.05 -14.19 9.97
N SER A 47 4.89 -13.23 9.60
CA SER A 47 5.80 -12.53 10.52
C SER A 47 5.96 -11.07 10.13
N PHE A 48 6.42 -10.25 11.07
CA PHE A 48 6.65 -8.83 10.84
C PHE A 48 7.75 -8.60 9.79
N ASP A 49 8.86 -9.34 9.84
CA ASP A 49 9.92 -9.19 8.84
C ASP A 49 9.46 -9.56 7.43
N ARG A 50 8.65 -10.63 7.30
CA ARG A 50 8.02 -10.98 6.02
C ARG A 50 7.04 -9.89 5.57
N ALA A 51 6.30 -9.29 6.50
CA ALA A 51 5.43 -8.16 6.20
C ALA A 51 6.21 -6.97 5.64
N MET A 52 7.33 -6.60 6.27
CA MET A 52 8.14 -5.44 5.86
C MET A 52 8.82 -5.67 4.52
N LYS A 53 9.40 -6.86 4.32
CA LYS A 53 9.98 -7.22 3.01
C LYS A 53 8.92 -7.15 1.91
N LYS A 54 7.74 -7.72 2.15
CA LYS A 54 6.67 -7.72 1.15
C LYS A 54 6.12 -6.32 0.90
N LEU A 55 6.06 -5.47 1.91
CA LEU A 55 5.66 -4.07 1.79
C LEU A 55 6.60 -3.30 0.86
N GLU A 56 7.91 -3.48 1.02
CA GLU A 56 8.92 -2.87 0.13
C GLU A 56 8.75 -3.32 -1.32
N GLU A 57 8.65 -4.63 -1.56
CA GLU A 57 8.38 -5.21 -2.88
C GLU A 57 7.08 -4.63 -3.49
N SER A 58 6.05 -4.45 -2.67
CA SER A 58 4.76 -3.92 -3.09
C SER A 58 4.84 -2.44 -3.46
N LEU A 59 5.54 -1.62 -2.66
CA LEU A 59 5.77 -0.21 -2.96
C LEU A 59 6.52 -0.04 -4.28
N HIS A 60 7.57 -0.82 -4.48
CA HIS A 60 8.34 -0.85 -5.72
C HIS A 60 7.47 -1.24 -6.93
N PHE A 61 6.67 -2.30 -6.80
CA PHE A 61 5.77 -2.74 -7.86
C PHE A 61 4.72 -1.67 -8.22
N LEU A 62 4.07 -1.10 -7.21
CA LEU A 62 3.05 -0.06 -7.39
C LEU A 62 3.61 1.21 -8.02
N GLN A 63 4.85 1.59 -7.69
CA GLN A 63 5.54 2.72 -8.32
C GLN A 63 5.84 2.48 -9.80
N ARG A 64 6.41 1.31 -10.12
CA ARG A 64 6.87 1.01 -11.48
C ARG A 64 5.75 0.70 -12.45
N ASN A 65 4.55 0.41 -11.96
CA ASN A 65 3.43 -0.02 -12.78
C ASN A 65 2.21 0.91 -12.69
N GLU A 66 2.37 2.15 -12.24
CA GLU A 66 1.27 3.14 -12.14
C GLU A 66 0.43 3.21 -13.42
N GLU A 67 1.05 3.42 -14.58
CA GLU A 67 0.31 3.56 -15.85
C GLU A 67 -0.46 2.29 -16.21
N LYS A 68 0.14 1.11 -16.04
CA LYS A 68 -0.51 -0.18 -16.33
C LYS A 68 -1.67 -0.44 -15.38
N LEU A 69 -1.44 -0.20 -14.08
CA LEU A 69 -2.44 -0.35 -13.03
C LEU A 69 -3.63 0.60 -13.26
N TRP A 70 -3.35 1.85 -13.63
CA TRP A 70 -4.38 2.83 -13.97
C TRP A 70 -5.15 2.41 -15.23
N PHE A 71 -4.45 2.09 -16.32
CA PHE A 71 -5.07 1.73 -17.60
C PHE A 71 -6.02 0.53 -17.43
N TRP A 72 -5.62 -0.49 -16.67
CA TRP A 72 -6.48 -1.65 -16.40
C TRP A 72 -7.49 -1.40 -15.27
N GLY A 73 -7.23 -0.45 -14.37
CA GLY A 73 -8.08 -0.13 -13.23
C GLY A 73 -9.20 0.86 -13.52
N VAL A 74 -9.09 1.67 -14.58
CA VAL A 74 -10.03 2.75 -14.91
C VAL A 74 -10.95 2.42 -16.09
N ASP A 75 -10.52 1.59 -17.04
CA ASP A 75 -11.20 1.49 -18.34
C ASP A 75 -12.25 0.36 -18.47
N ARG A 76 -12.59 -0.37 -17.39
CA ARG A 76 -13.69 -1.34 -17.42
C ARG A 76 -14.54 -1.22 -16.17
N ALA A 77 -15.61 -0.44 -16.30
CA ALA A 77 -16.65 -0.22 -15.30
C ALA A 77 -17.30 -1.51 -14.75
N GLU A 78 -16.99 -2.69 -15.30
CA GLU A 78 -17.52 -3.97 -14.82
C GLU A 78 -16.44 -5.06 -14.58
N ASP A 79 -15.17 -4.85 -14.97
CA ASP A 79 -14.14 -5.90 -14.91
C ASP A 79 -12.80 -5.41 -14.32
N MET A 80 -12.76 -5.29 -12.98
CA MET A 80 -11.50 -5.21 -12.23
C MET A 80 -10.71 -6.55 -12.24
N GLY A 81 -11.12 -7.53 -13.05
CA GLY A 81 -10.52 -8.88 -13.09
C GLY A 81 -9.05 -8.86 -13.47
N PHE A 82 -8.67 -8.09 -14.49
CA PHE A 82 -7.30 -8.08 -15.01
C PHE A 82 -6.32 -7.39 -14.04
N SER A 83 -6.72 -6.27 -13.43
CA SER A 83 -5.93 -5.64 -12.36
C SER A 83 -5.78 -6.56 -11.15
N ALA A 84 -6.79 -7.36 -10.84
CA ALA A 84 -6.69 -8.35 -9.76
C ALA A 84 -5.73 -9.50 -10.09
N GLU A 85 -5.66 -9.96 -11.34
CA GLU A 85 -4.69 -10.96 -11.80
C GLU A 85 -3.26 -10.40 -11.75
N PHE A 86 -3.06 -9.20 -12.27
CA PHE A 86 -1.76 -8.54 -12.24
C PHE A 86 -1.24 -8.29 -10.82
N LEU A 87 -2.15 -7.99 -9.87
CA LEU A 87 -1.82 -7.89 -8.46
C LEU A 87 -1.50 -9.26 -7.83
N LYS A 88 -2.22 -10.33 -8.23
CA LYS A 88 -1.98 -11.69 -7.73
C LYS A 88 -0.58 -12.20 -8.07
N ASP A 89 -0.04 -11.85 -9.24
CA ASP A 89 1.32 -12.25 -9.65
C ASP A 89 2.39 -11.79 -8.65
N VAL A 90 2.13 -10.69 -7.95
CA VAL A 90 2.98 -10.18 -6.87
C VAL A 90 2.39 -10.41 -5.49
N GLY A 91 1.38 -11.27 -5.34
CA GLY A 91 0.78 -11.63 -4.06
C GLY A 91 -0.01 -10.49 -3.39
N LEU A 92 -0.45 -9.50 -4.17
CA LEU A 92 -1.35 -8.43 -3.73
C LEU A 92 -2.80 -8.77 -4.08
N GLN A 93 -3.72 -8.25 -3.26
CA GLN A 93 -5.16 -8.36 -3.49
C GLN A 93 -5.79 -6.97 -3.45
N LEU A 94 -6.85 -6.76 -4.24
CA LEU A 94 -7.62 -5.52 -4.19
C LEU A 94 -8.28 -5.35 -2.82
N ASP A 95 -8.08 -4.19 -2.22
CA ASP A 95 -8.71 -3.81 -0.97
C ASP A 95 -10.02 -3.06 -1.23
N ARG A 96 -11.12 -3.80 -1.30
CA ARG A 96 -12.48 -3.27 -1.57
C ARG A 96 -13.19 -2.74 -0.31
N ARG A 97 -12.53 -2.75 0.85
CA ARG A 97 -13.11 -2.20 2.08
C ARG A 97 -13.16 -0.68 2.00
N ASN A 98 -14.34 -0.11 2.26
CA ASN A 98 -14.56 1.33 2.22
C ASN A 98 -13.69 2.06 3.26
N GLU A 99 -13.64 1.52 4.47
CA GLU A 99 -12.87 2.09 5.57
C GLU A 99 -11.40 1.68 5.54
N PHE A 100 -10.51 2.65 5.77
CA PHE A 100 -9.08 2.44 5.91
C PHE A 100 -8.66 2.69 7.36
N PRO A 101 -7.69 1.91 7.92
CA PRO A 101 -7.30 2.09 9.31
C PRO A 101 -6.80 3.50 9.60
N ARG A 102 -7.18 4.04 10.76
CA ARG A 102 -6.81 5.41 11.18
C ARG A 102 -5.30 5.52 11.43
N LYS A 103 -4.71 4.50 12.07
CA LYS A 103 -3.26 4.41 12.28
C LYS A 103 -2.60 3.90 11.01
N ALA A 104 -1.87 4.77 10.34
CA ALA A 104 -1.15 4.45 9.11
C ALA A 104 0.15 5.23 9.03
N ALA A 105 1.21 4.56 8.56
CA ALA A 105 2.41 5.24 8.10
C ALA A 105 2.15 5.86 6.73
N ILE A 106 2.62 7.10 6.53
CA ILE A 106 2.43 7.85 5.29
C ILE A 106 3.77 8.04 4.60
N LEU A 107 3.78 7.88 3.28
CA LEU A 107 4.95 8.01 2.45
C LEU A 107 4.58 8.74 1.15
N SER A 108 5.28 9.82 0.83
CA SER A 108 5.15 10.51 -0.45
C SER A 108 6.38 10.23 -1.31
N LEU A 109 6.20 9.63 -2.47
CA LEU A 109 7.28 9.21 -3.36
C LEU A 109 7.19 9.94 -4.70
N GLU A 110 8.34 10.26 -5.29
CA GLU A 110 8.35 10.66 -6.70
C GLU A 110 7.91 9.47 -7.57
N PRO A 111 7.10 9.70 -8.62
CA PRO A 111 6.68 8.64 -9.53
C PRO A 111 7.88 7.92 -10.14
N GLU A 112 7.71 6.62 -10.39
CA GLU A 112 8.70 5.76 -11.09
C GLU A 112 10.04 5.61 -10.36
N ARG A 113 10.17 6.16 -9.14
CA ARG A 113 11.35 6.01 -8.29
C ARG A 113 11.09 5.05 -7.15
N ASP A 114 12.12 4.26 -6.85
CA ASP A 114 12.12 3.38 -5.71
C ASP A 114 12.04 4.16 -4.40
N ALA A 115 11.38 3.58 -3.40
CA ALA A 115 11.30 4.17 -2.09
C ALA A 115 12.71 4.22 -1.48
N PRO A 116 13.21 5.40 -1.06
CA PRO A 116 14.52 5.47 -0.43
C PRO A 116 14.53 4.70 0.89
N ALA A 117 15.66 4.08 1.22
CA ALA A 117 15.81 3.25 2.43
C ALA A 117 15.44 4.01 3.73
N SER A 118 15.70 5.32 3.78
CA SER A 118 15.30 6.17 4.90
C SER A 118 13.79 6.21 5.09
N ALA A 119 13.04 6.40 3.99
CA ALA A 119 11.59 6.37 3.96
C ALA A 119 11.03 5.01 4.41
N LEU A 120 11.60 3.92 3.91
CA LEU A 120 11.23 2.57 4.33
C LEU A 120 11.49 2.34 5.83
N GLY A 121 12.59 2.89 6.36
CA GLY A 121 12.90 2.88 7.78
C GLY A 121 11.88 3.63 8.64
N PHE A 122 11.37 4.78 8.17
CA PHE A 122 10.27 5.50 8.85
C PHE A 122 8.97 4.69 8.85
N VAL A 123 8.60 4.13 7.69
CA VAL A 123 7.39 3.31 7.56
C VAL A 123 7.47 2.08 8.47
N ARG A 124 8.60 1.36 8.46
CA ARG A 124 8.81 0.18 9.31
C ARG A 124 8.63 0.50 10.78
N ARG A 125 9.20 1.63 11.27
CA ARG A 125 9.04 2.06 12.67
C ARG A 125 7.61 2.40 13.02
N GLY A 126 6.93 3.23 12.21
CA GLY A 126 5.53 3.59 12.48
C GLY A 126 4.57 2.39 12.45
N LEU A 127 4.85 1.40 11.59
CA LEU A 127 4.10 0.14 11.57
C LEU A 127 4.40 -0.74 12.80
N ALA A 128 5.64 -0.81 13.27
CA ALA A 128 5.98 -1.53 14.50
C ALA A 128 5.24 -0.95 15.72
N GLU A 129 5.29 0.37 15.89
CA GLU A 129 4.59 1.09 16.97
C GLU A 129 3.07 0.86 16.96
N SER A 130 2.49 0.75 15.77
CA SER A 130 1.05 0.47 15.59
C SER A 130 0.67 -0.93 16.08
N VAL A 131 1.53 -1.93 15.89
CA VAL A 131 1.31 -3.31 16.38
C VAL A 131 1.44 -3.38 17.90
N ASP A 132 2.44 -2.72 18.46
CA ASP A 132 2.70 -2.76 19.91
C ASP A 132 1.61 -2.03 20.70
N SER A 133 1.13 -0.89 20.19
CA SER A 133 0.00 -0.17 20.79
C SER A 133 -1.30 -0.99 20.80
N GLY A 134 -1.52 -1.83 19.77
CA GLY A 134 -2.70 -2.70 19.69
C GLY A 134 -2.68 -3.84 20.71
N ARG A 135 -1.48 -4.29 21.14
CA ARG A 135 -1.34 -5.30 22.19
C ARG A 135 -1.71 -4.76 23.57
N VAL A 136 -1.32 -3.52 23.86
CA VAL A 136 -1.62 -2.88 25.17
C VAL A 136 -3.13 -2.71 25.33
N GLN A 137 -3.85 -2.39 24.26
CA GLN A 137 -5.29 -2.16 24.30
C GLN A 137 -6.13 -3.45 24.43
N LEU A 138 -5.58 -4.62 24.08
CA LEU A 138 -6.24 -5.92 24.24
C LEU A 138 -5.94 -6.60 25.59
N ALA A 139 -4.97 -6.10 26.35
CA ALA A 139 -4.55 -6.63 27.64
C ALA A 139 -5.14 -5.87 28.85
N GLY A 140 -6.12 -4.99 28.61
CA GLY A 140 -6.82 -4.23 29.63
C GLY A 140 -8.33 -4.41 29.50
N ASP A 141 -8.81 -5.54 30.00
CA ASP A 141 -10.18 -5.86 30.45
C ASP A 141 -10.05 -6.91 31.57
#